data_AF-A0A2K6Q6I8-F1
#
_entry.id   AF-A0A2K6Q6I8-F1
#
_cell.length_a   1.000
_cell.length_b   1.000
_cell.length_c   1.000
_cell.angle_alpha   90.00
_cell.angle_beta   90.00
_cell.angle_gamma   90.00
#
_symmetry.space_group_name_H-M   'P 1'
#
loop_
_entity.id
_entity.type
_entity.pdbx_description
1 polymer ?
#
loop_
_entity_poly.entity_id
_entity_poly.type
_entity_poly.pdbx_seq_one_letter_code
_entity_poly.pdbx_strand_id
1 'polypeptide(L)'
;DYVNLRLEAIRAEYQKMPAFHHEEEKHNLEMLKKKGKNIFHQLHLSKAKMAHRREILRGMYEELKEMCHKPDVELLQGFGDILNRSESVLLHKPQPLNLELSSGPIAGLMDRLNQFRVHITLHCEEASSHIFPYEILRSMCVGCNHQDAPYITATPRNFLGWGPQTFTSGKYYWEVHVGDSWNWVFGVCNTYWKEKNQIEKTDGEEGLFLLGCVKNDIQCHLFTTSPLMLQYIPRLTSRVGLFLDYEAKTVSFVDVNQSSLIYTIPNCSFSPPLRPIICCIHF
;
A
#
# COMPACT_ATOMS: atom_id res chain seq x y z
N ASP A 1 -8.80 -3.30 14.28
CA ASP A 1 -8.06 -4.55 13.99
C ASP A 1 -8.10 -4.80 12.48
N TYR A 2 -6.95 -4.73 11.79
CA TYR A 2 -6.86 -4.84 10.32
C TYR A 2 -7.37 -6.19 9.79
N VAL A 3 -7.11 -7.29 10.51
CA VAL A 3 -7.54 -8.62 10.07
C VAL A 3 -9.06 -8.72 10.07
N ASN A 4 -9.73 -8.18 11.09
CA ASN A 4 -11.19 -8.18 11.15
C ASN A 4 -11.82 -7.33 10.04
N LEU A 5 -11.26 -6.14 9.76
CA LEU A 5 -11.71 -5.31 8.64
C LEU A 5 -11.64 -6.06 7.30
N ARG A 6 -10.56 -6.82 7.09
CA ARG A 6 -10.38 -7.65 5.90
C ARG A 6 -11.39 -8.79 5.82
N LEU A 7 -11.65 -9.46 6.93
CA LEU A 7 -12.62 -10.55 7.01
C LEU A 7 -14.03 -10.06 6.70
N GLU A 8 -14.42 -8.91 7.24
CA GLU A 8 -15.72 -8.29 7.00
C GLU A 8 -15.87 -7.87 5.53
N ALA A 9 -14.84 -7.27 4.94
CA ALA A 9 -14.87 -6.89 3.52
C ALA A 9 -15.01 -8.12 2.59
N ILE A 10 -14.25 -9.18 2.85
CA ILE A 10 -14.33 -10.41 2.04
C ILE A 10 -15.69 -11.08 2.21
N ARG A 11 -16.21 -11.18 3.45
CA ARG A 11 -17.55 -11.70 3.71
C ARG A 11 -18.62 -10.91 2.96
N ALA A 12 -18.54 -9.57 2.98
CA ALA A 12 -19.47 -8.72 2.26
C ALA A 12 -19.42 -8.96 0.74
N GLU A 13 -18.26 -9.27 0.16
CA GLU A 13 -18.18 -9.65 -1.26
C GLU A 13 -18.85 -11.00 -1.55
N TYR A 14 -18.69 -12.01 -0.69
CA TYR A 14 -19.40 -13.29 -0.84
C TYR A 14 -20.92 -13.13 -0.79
N GLN A 15 -21.42 -12.25 0.07
CA GLN A 15 -22.85 -11.95 0.19
C GLN A 15 -23.45 -11.29 -1.07
N LYS A 16 -22.62 -10.72 -1.96
CA LYS A 16 -23.06 -10.13 -3.23
C LYS A 16 -23.19 -11.15 -4.37
N MET A 17 -22.82 -12.41 -4.15
CA MET A 17 -22.85 -13.45 -5.18
C MET A 17 -24.22 -14.13 -5.27
N PRO A 18 -24.79 -14.34 -6.47
CA PRO A 18 -26.06 -15.05 -6.63
C PRO A 18 -25.99 -16.51 -6.18
N ALA A 19 -24.85 -17.17 -6.40
CA ALA A 19 -24.54 -18.50 -5.90
C ALA A 19 -23.60 -18.36 -4.69
N PHE A 20 -24.18 -18.38 -3.49
CA PHE A 20 -23.41 -18.23 -2.26
C PHE A 20 -22.61 -19.51 -1.94
N HIS A 21 -21.28 -19.47 -2.10
CA HIS A 21 -20.37 -20.58 -1.82
C HIS A 21 -19.93 -20.58 -0.35
N HIS A 22 -20.80 -21.03 0.55
CA HIS A 22 -20.56 -20.98 1.99
C HIS A 22 -19.27 -21.71 2.45
N GLU A 23 -18.95 -22.86 1.82
CA GLU A 23 -17.74 -23.62 2.15
C GLU A 23 -16.46 -22.89 1.73
N GLU A 24 -16.45 -22.28 0.53
CA GLU A 24 -15.32 -21.49 0.04
C GLU A 24 -15.12 -20.23 0.89
N GLU A 25 -16.20 -19.52 1.22
CA GLU A 25 -16.17 -18.36 2.13
C GLU A 25 -15.52 -18.77 3.46
N LYS A 26 -16.04 -19.82 4.10
CA LYS A 26 -15.54 -20.30 5.39
C LYS A 26 -14.05 -20.64 5.31
N HIS A 27 -13.64 -21.38 4.29
CA HIS A 27 -12.24 -21.76 4.08
C HIS A 27 -11.33 -20.53 3.91
N ASN A 28 -11.71 -19.58 3.06
CA ASN A 28 -10.94 -18.37 2.81
C ASN A 28 -10.82 -17.48 4.06
N LEU A 29 -11.90 -17.32 4.83
CA LEU A 29 -11.88 -16.55 6.07
C LEU A 29 -11.02 -17.22 7.15
N GLU A 30 -11.05 -18.56 7.27
CA GLU A 30 -10.22 -19.31 8.21
C GLU A 30 -8.73 -19.23 7.85
N MET A 31 -8.40 -19.36 6.56
CA MET A 31 -7.03 -19.21 6.08
C MET A 31 -6.49 -17.81 6.38
N LEU A 32 -7.27 -16.76 6.12
CA LEU A 32 -6.88 -15.37 6.39
C LEU A 32 -6.64 -15.12 7.88
N LYS A 33 -7.51 -15.64 8.75
CA LYS A 33 -7.33 -15.60 10.22
C LYS A 33 -6.03 -16.28 10.63
N LYS A 34 -5.74 -17.47 10.09
CA LYS A 34 -4.52 -18.23 10.40
C LYS A 34 -3.26 -17.48 9.95
N LYS A 35 -3.25 -16.91 8.74
CA LYS A 35 -2.16 -16.05 8.24
C LYS A 35 -1.97 -14.84 9.15
N GLY A 36 -3.04 -14.14 9.51
CA GLY A 36 -2.99 -13.00 10.42
C GLY A 36 -2.38 -13.32 11.79
N LYS A 37 -2.74 -14.46 12.40
CA LYS A 37 -2.14 -14.93 13.65
C LYS A 37 -0.64 -15.21 13.51
N ASN A 38 -0.22 -15.85 12.42
CA ASN A 38 1.20 -16.12 12.17
C ASN A 38 1.99 -14.80 12.03
N ILE A 39 1.49 -13.87 11.21
CA ILE A 39 2.09 -12.56 11.02
C ILE A 39 2.21 -11.82 12.36
N PHE A 40 1.15 -11.80 13.18
CA PHE A 40 1.19 -11.14 14.48
C PHE A 40 2.24 -11.76 15.42
N HIS A 41 2.37 -13.09 15.41
CA HIS A 41 3.40 -13.78 16.18
C HIS A 41 4.82 -13.40 15.71
N GLN A 42 5.07 -13.37 14.40
CA GLN A 42 6.35 -12.94 13.84
C GLN A 42 6.67 -11.48 14.17
N LEU A 43 5.69 -10.58 14.08
CA LEU A 43 5.83 -9.17 14.45
C LEU A 43 6.19 -9.02 15.92
N HIS A 44 5.52 -9.78 16.80
CA HIS A 44 5.81 -9.77 18.23
C HIS A 44 7.26 -10.22 18.51
N LEU A 45 7.69 -11.32 17.89
CA LEU A 45 9.05 -11.82 18.02
C LEU A 45 10.09 -10.82 17.48
N SER A 46 9.82 -10.21 16.33
CA SER A 46 10.68 -9.19 15.73
C SER A 46 10.78 -7.95 16.62
N LYS A 47 9.65 -7.47 17.16
CA LYS A 47 9.61 -6.35 18.11
C LYS A 47 10.45 -6.63 19.36
N ALA A 48 10.34 -7.82 19.94
CA ALA A 48 11.14 -8.21 21.10
C ALA A 48 12.64 -8.23 20.78
N LYS A 49 13.02 -8.80 19.63
CA LYS A 49 14.42 -8.81 19.14
C LYS A 49 14.95 -7.38 18.94
N MET A 50 14.17 -6.50 18.33
CA MET A 50 14.55 -5.10 18.14
C MET A 50 14.69 -4.34 19.47
N ALA A 51 13.77 -4.56 20.42
CA ALA A 51 13.84 -3.94 21.74
C ALA A 51 15.10 -4.37 22.51
N HIS A 52 15.43 -5.67 22.47
CA HIS A 52 16.65 -6.19 23.09
C HIS A 52 17.92 -5.59 22.45
N ARG A 53 17.96 -5.46 21.12
CA ARG A 53 19.10 -4.83 20.42
C ARG A 53 19.24 -3.35 20.74
N ARG A 54 18.13 -2.62 20.83
CA ARG A 54 18.14 -1.22 21.26
C ARG A 54 18.80 -1.08 22.63
N GLU A 55 18.57 -2.04 23.52
CA GLU A 55 19.18 -2.06 24.85
C GLU A 55 20.70 -2.25 24.79
N ILE A 56 21.15 -3.21 23.98
CA ILE A 56 22.59 -3.44 23.76
C ILE A 56 23.27 -2.19 23.21
N LEU A 57 22.71 -1.60 22.15
CA LEU A 57 23.25 -0.37 21.54
C LEU A 57 23.28 0.79 22.51
N ARG A 58 22.26 0.93 23.36
CA ARG A 58 22.22 1.95 24.41
C ARG A 58 23.34 1.75 25.44
N GLY A 59 23.54 0.53 25.92
CA GLY A 59 24.63 0.21 26.85
C GLY A 59 26.00 0.54 26.24
N MET A 60 26.23 0.14 24.99
CA MET A 60 27.46 0.45 24.28
C MET A 60 27.71 1.95 24.10
N TYR A 61 26.65 2.73 23.82
CA TYR A 61 26.75 4.17 23.72
C TYR A 61 27.18 4.82 25.04
N GLU A 62 26.60 4.40 26.17
CA GLU A 62 27.00 4.93 27.47
C GLU A 62 28.43 4.53 27.84
N GLU A 63 28.86 3.29 27.56
CA GLU A 63 30.26 2.87 27.75
C GLU A 63 31.24 3.72 26.92
N LEU A 64 30.94 3.96 25.64
CA LEU A 64 31.76 4.82 24.77
C LEU A 64 31.83 6.25 25.29
N LYS A 65 30.68 6.79 25.72
CA LYS A 65 30.57 8.14 26.26
C LYS A 65 31.37 8.30 27.56
N GLU A 66 31.35 7.32 28.46
CA GLU A 66 32.19 7.33 29.67
C GLU A 66 33.68 7.26 29.34
N MET A 67 34.08 6.43 28.38
CA MET A 67 35.49 6.34 27.95
C MET A 67 36.04 7.64 27.36
N CYS A 68 35.23 8.43 26.66
CA CYS A 68 35.64 9.73 26.14
C CYS A 68 36.10 10.72 27.24
N HIS A 69 35.77 10.45 28.51
CA HIS A 69 36.18 11.25 29.65
C HIS A 69 37.38 10.67 30.42
N LYS A 70 37.94 9.53 29.98
CA LYS A 70 39.05 8.85 30.65
C LYS A 70 40.43 9.24 30.08
N PRO A 71 41.52 9.02 30.84
CA PRO A 71 42.89 9.24 30.34
C PRO A 71 43.25 8.31 29.17
N ASP A 72 44.12 8.78 28.27
CA ASP A 72 44.49 8.09 27.02
C ASP A 72 44.93 6.62 27.21
N VAL A 73 45.62 6.31 28.30
CA VAL A 73 46.12 4.95 28.60
C VAL A 73 44.97 3.97 28.83
N GLU A 74 43.90 4.38 29.54
CA GLU A 74 42.72 3.56 29.77
C GLU A 74 41.88 3.43 28.50
N LEU A 75 41.85 4.49 27.69
CA LEU A 75 41.15 4.53 26.41
C LEU A 75 41.75 3.50 25.44
N LEU A 76 43.08 3.44 25.34
CA LEU A 76 43.80 2.48 24.49
C LEU A 76 43.61 1.02 24.90
N GLN A 77 43.35 0.74 26.19
CA GLN A 77 43.12 -0.63 26.68
C GLN A 77 41.69 -1.12 26.41
N GLY A 78 40.68 -0.24 26.51
CA GLY A 78 39.26 -0.62 26.39
C GLY A 78 38.66 -0.55 24.98
N PHE A 79 39.31 0.18 24.06
CA PHE A 79 38.71 0.49 22.75
C PHE A 79 38.53 -0.74 21.84
N GLY A 80 39.48 -1.67 21.86
CA GLY A 80 39.46 -2.86 20.99
C GLY A 80 38.26 -3.77 21.26
N ASP A 81 37.95 -4.02 22.52
CA ASP A 81 36.83 -4.88 22.92
C ASP A 81 35.47 -4.29 22.55
N ILE A 82 35.33 -2.97 22.68
CA ILE A 82 34.10 -2.25 22.34
C ILE A 82 33.89 -2.20 20.82
N LEU A 83 34.96 -2.01 20.04
CA LEU A 83 34.90 -2.10 18.57
C LEU A 83 34.47 -3.50 18.12
N ASN A 84 35.10 -4.56 18.63
CA ASN A 84 34.75 -5.95 18.29
C ASN A 84 33.28 -6.29 18.61
N ARG A 85 32.79 -5.82 19.77
CA ARG A 85 31.37 -5.94 20.16
C ARG A 85 30.46 -5.13 19.22
N SER A 86 30.90 -3.97 18.76
CA SER A 86 30.10 -3.09 17.89
C SER A 86 29.91 -3.67 16.50
N GLU A 87 30.96 -4.24 15.92
CA GLU A 87 30.92 -4.93 14.63
C GLU A 87 29.97 -6.14 14.68
N SER A 88 30.02 -6.90 15.78
CA SER A 88 29.13 -8.05 16.00
C SER A 88 27.65 -7.66 16.01
N VAL A 89 27.31 -6.49 16.58
CA VAL A 89 25.95 -5.95 16.61
C VAL A 89 25.50 -5.44 15.23
N LEU A 90 26.40 -4.83 14.45
CA LEU A 90 26.13 -4.32 13.11
C LEU A 90 25.87 -5.43 12.08
N LEU A 91 26.58 -6.56 12.20
CA LEU A 91 26.40 -7.76 11.33
C LEU A 91 24.99 -8.34 11.42
N HIS A 92 24.29 -8.09 12.53
CA HIS A 92 22.98 -8.64 12.79
C HIS A 92 21.90 -7.55 12.66
N LYS A 93 21.79 -6.87 11.52
CA LYS A 93 20.67 -5.92 11.26
C LYS A 93 19.33 -6.67 11.27
N PRO A 94 18.25 -6.13 11.88
CA PRO A 94 16.92 -6.76 11.77
C PRO A 94 16.51 -6.81 10.31
N GLN A 95 16.11 -7.99 9.83
CA GLN A 95 15.58 -8.11 8.47
C GLN A 95 14.14 -7.60 8.42
N PRO A 96 13.76 -6.90 7.34
CA PRO A 96 12.36 -6.55 7.12
C PRO A 96 11.52 -7.82 7.02
N LEU A 97 10.37 -7.84 7.69
CA LEU A 97 9.40 -8.91 7.55
C LEU A 97 8.62 -8.72 6.25
N ASN A 98 8.39 -9.80 5.51
CA ASN A 98 7.43 -9.79 4.41
C ASN A 98 6.03 -10.12 4.94
N LEU A 99 5.19 -9.09 5.06
CA LEU A 99 3.86 -9.18 5.67
C LEU A 99 2.81 -9.38 4.57
N GLU A 100 2.52 -10.62 4.23
CA GLU A 100 1.57 -10.97 3.16
C GLU A 100 0.25 -11.53 3.72
N LEU A 101 -0.79 -10.71 3.71
CA LEU A 101 -2.16 -11.04 4.11
C LEU A 101 -3.09 -11.13 2.89
N SER A 102 -2.74 -11.97 1.92
CA SER A 102 -3.61 -12.26 0.76
C SER A 102 -4.89 -12.97 1.13
N SER A 103 -5.99 -12.49 0.53
CA SER A 103 -7.22 -13.24 0.32
C SER A 103 -7.02 -14.35 -0.71
N GLY A 104 -7.80 -15.42 -0.60
CA GLY A 104 -7.91 -16.41 -1.67
C GLY A 104 -8.76 -15.89 -2.84
N PRO A 105 -8.79 -16.62 -3.97
CA PRO A 105 -9.75 -16.37 -5.04
C PRO A 105 -11.18 -16.46 -4.51
N ILE A 106 -12.09 -15.69 -5.10
CA ILE A 106 -13.52 -15.74 -4.82
C ILE A 106 -14.21 -16.21 -6.10
N ALA A 107 -14.78 -17.42 -6.08
CA ALA A 107 -15.49 -17.97 -7.24
C ALA A 107 -16.63 -17.03 -7.70
N GLY A 108 -16.73 -16.83 -9.02
CA GLY A 108 -17.74 -15.97 -9.64
C GLY A 108 -17.53 -14.46 -9.45
N LEU A 109 -16.50 -14.02 -8.71
CA LEU A 109 -16.23 -12.59 -8.50
C LEU A 109 -16.06 -11.86 -9.83
N MET A 110 -15.16 -12.37 -10.68
CA MET A 110 -14.88 -11.74 -11.97
C MET A 110 -16.08 -11.79 -12.91
N ASP A 111 -16.83 -12.89 -12.91
CA ASP A 111 -18.05 -13.02 -13.72
C ASP A 111 -19.09 -11.96 -13.33
N ARG A 112 -19.29 -11.73 -12.02
CA ARG A 112 -20.19 -10.68 -11.52
C ARG A 112 -19.70 -9.29 -11.90
N LEU A 113 -18.42 -8.99 -11.69
CA LEU A 113 -17.87 -7.66 -11.99
C LEU A 113 -17.93 -7.33 -13.48
N ASN A 114 -17.68 -8.32 -14.34
CA ASN A 114 -17.73 -8.15 -15.79
C ASN A 114 -19.12 -7.79 -16.33
N GLN A 115 -20.20 -8.03 -15.58
CA GLN A 115 -21.55 -7.57 -15.95
C GLN A 115 -21.68 -6.04 -15.98
N PHE A 116 -20.79 -5.34 -15.27
CA PHE A 116 -20.76 -3.88 -15.18
C PHE A 116 -19.58 -3.27 -15.94
N ARG A 117 -18.94 -4.04 -16.82
CA ARG A 117 -17.70 -3.63 -17.47
C ARG A 117 -17.93 -2.46 -18.40
N VAL A 118 -17.08 -1.44 -18.26
CA VAL A 118 -17.02 -0.28 -19.14
C VAL A 118 -15.63 -0.10 -19.72
N HIS A 119 -15.57 0.47 -20.92
CA HIS A 119 -14.32 0.88 -21.53
C HIS A 119 -13.91 2.26 -21.01
N ILE A 120 -12.71 2.35 -20.45
CA ILE A 120 -12.11 3.62 -20.03
C ILE A 120 -11.06 4.02 -21.05
N THR A 121 -11.16 5.26 -21.52
CA THR A 121 -10.11 5.87 -22.34
C THR A 121 -9.26 6.71 -21.42
N LEU A 122 -7.96 6.45 -21.35
CA LEU A 122 -7.06 7.27 -20.54
C LEU A 122 -6.23 8.16 -21.47
N HIS A 123 -6.37 9.47 -21.30
CA HIS A 123 -5.47 10.43 -21.96
C HIS A 123 -4.31 10.68 -21.00
N CYS A 124 -3.18 10.02 -21.28
CA CYS A 124 -1.96 10.14 -20.49
C CYS A 124 -1.10 11.27 -21.03
N GLU A 125 -0.79 12.23 -20.17
CA GLU A 125 0.14 13.31 -20.44
C GLU A 125 1.34 13.23 -19.49
N GLU A 126 2.51 13.67 -19.96
CA GLU A 126 3.69 13.79 -19.11
C GLU A 126 3.45 14.92 -18.10
N ALA A 127 3.49 14.56 -16.82
CA ALA A 127 3.11 15.44 -15.73
C ALA A 127 4.33 16.09 -15.07
N SER A 128 4.26 17.40 -14.84
CA SER A 128 5.21 18.07 -13.93
C SER A 128 5.13 17.48 -12.51
N SER A 129 6.22 17.48 -11.76
CA SER A 129 6.35 16.89 -10.41
C SER A 129 5.52 17.58 -9.31
N HIS A 130 4.59 18.48 -9.66
CA HIS A 130 3.82 19.30 -8.71
C HIS A 130 2.31 19.01 -8.75
N ILE A 131 1.86 17.94 -9.41
CA ILE A 131 0.43 17.62 -9.46
C ILE A 131 0.00 16.82 -8.22
N PHE A 132 -1.13 17.17 -7.63
CA PHE A 132 -1.72 16.54 -6.45
C PHE A 132 -1.57 15.00 -6.31
N PRO A 133 -1.80 14.13 -7.33
CA PRO A 133 -1.57 12.68 -7.20
C PRO A 133 -0.12 12.31 -6.84
N TYR A 134 0.84 13.14 -7.26
CA TYR A 134 2.24 13.03 -6.89
C TYR A 134 2.48 13.39 -5.42
N GLU A 135 1.77 14.36 -4.84
CA GLU A 135 1.90 14.64 -3.40
C GLU A 135 1.39 13.46 -2.57
N ILE A 136 0.31 12.80 -3.00
CA ILE A 136 -0.15 11.57 -2.34
C ILE A 136 0.88 10.46 -2.52
N LEU A 137 1.39 10.21 -3.73
CA LEU A 137 2.45 9.22 -3.95
C LEU A 137 3.71 9.54 -3.12
N ARG A 138 4.14 10.79 -3.09
CA ARG A 138 5.32 11.25 -2.34
C ARG A 138 5.12 11.06 -0.84
N SER A 139 3.96 11.44 -0.31
CA SER A 139 3.63 11.21 1.10
C SER A 139 3.55 9.73 1.46
N MET A 140 3.05 8.87 0.54
CA MET A 140 3.11 7.42 0.68
C MET A 140 4.57 6.90 0.66
N CYS A 141 5.46 7.53 -0.10
CA CYS A 141 6.88 7.18 -0.18
C CYS A 141 7.71 7.57 1.07
N VAL A 142 7.27 8.54 1.90
CA VAL A 142 8.04 9.03 3.07
C VAL A 142 8.35 7.91 4.09
N GLY A 143 7.59 6.80 4.09
CA GLY A 143 7.85 5.63 4.94
C GLY A 143 8.81 4.59 4.35
N CYS A 144 9.24 4.74 3.10
CA CYS A 144 10.12 3.78 2.42
C CYS A 144 11.58 4.23 2.60
N ASN A 145 12.35 3.50 3.41
CA ASN A 145 13.78 3.77 3.57
C ASN A 145 14.51 3.54 2.24
N HIS A 146 14.92 4.63 1.58
CA HIS A 146 15.85 4.62 0.45
C HIS A 146 17.29 4.37 0.94
N GLN A 147 17.58 3.25 1.60
CA GLN A 147 18.96 2.91 1.92
C GLN A 147 19.69 2.19 0.77
N ASP A 148 18.97 1.66 -0.22
CA ASP A 148 19.56 0.96 -1.37
C ASP A 148 18.83 1.31 -2.68
N ALA A 149 18.47 2.58 -2.90
CA ALA A 149 17.98 2.97 -4.22
C ALA A 149 19.09 2.67 -5.25
N PRO A 150 18.81 1.91 -6.34
CA PRO A 150 19.79 1.77 -7.39
C PRO A 150 20.18 3.18 -7.84
N TYR A 151 21.44 3.35 -8.23
CA TYR A 151 21.93 4.56 -8.87
C TYR A 151 21.22 4.73 -10.23
N ILE A 152 19.93 5.05 -10.21
CA ILE A 152 19.12 5.28 -11.40
C ILE A 152 19.47 6.69 -11.85
N THR A 153 20.38 6.76 -12.83
CA THR A 153 20.82 8.01 -13.48
C THR A 153 19.76 8.60 -14.41
N ALA A 154 18.60 7.95 -14.55
CA ALA A 154 17.48 8.43 -15.34
C ALA A 154 16.54 9.30 -14.49
N THR A 155 16.21 10.49 -15.01
CA THR A 155 15.16 11.33 -14.43
C THR A 155 13.82 10.60 -14.54
N PRO A 156 13.12 10.31 -13.42
CA PRO A 156 11.84 9.60 -13.46
C PRO A 156 10.82 10.40 -14.30
N ARG A 157 10.16 9.73 -15.24
CA ARG A 157 9.06 10.31 -16.02
C ARG A 157 7.73 9.99 -15.36
N ASN A 158 6.96 11.03 -15.11
CA ASN A 158 5.65 10.92 -14.48
C ASN A 158 4.57 10.99 -15.57
N PHE A 159 3.65 10.04 -15.54
CA PHE A 159 2.50 10.03 -16.42
C PHE A 159 1.23 10.16 -15.59
N LEU A 160 0.37 11.10 -15.98
CA LEU A 160 -0.95 11.29 -15.40
C LEU A 160 -2.00 11.05 -16.49
N GLY A 161 -2.86 10.06 -16.25
CA GLY A 161 -3.96 9.70 -17.12
C GLY A 161 -5.30 10.08 -16.51
N TRP A 162 -6.09 10.85 -17.24
CA TRP A 162 -7.48 11.15 -16.90
C TRP A 162 -8.44 10.46 -17.86
N GLY A 163 -9.52 9.90 -17.32
CA GLY A 163 -10.66 9.46 -18.11
C GLY A 163 -11.57 10.62 -18.49
N PRO A 164 -11.96 10.81 -19.77
CA PRO A 164 -13.03 11.74 -20.12
C PRO A 164 -14.38 11.26 -19.58
N GLN A 165 -14.52 9.96 -19.31
CA GLN A 165 -15.72 9.36 -18.71
C GLN A 165 -16.04 10.00 -17.35
N THR A 166 -17.34 10.22 -17.13
CA THR A 166 -17.89 10.72 -15.87
C THR A 166 -18.98 9.78 -15.39
N PHE A 167 -18.92 9.44 -14.10
CA PHE A 167 -19.93 8.62 -13.44
C PHE A 167 -20.68 9.48 -12.44
N THR A 168 -22.01 9.37 -12.43
CA THR A 168 -22.88 10.15 -11.53
C THR A 168 -23.79 9.27 -10.68
N SER A 169 -24.10 8.06 -11.15
CA SER A 169 -24.92 7.06 -10.47
C SER A 169 -24.68 5.67 -11.09
N GLY A 170 -25.10 4.59 -10.43
CA GLY A 170 -25.01 3.22 -10.96
C GLY A 170 -23.74 2.47 -10.55
N LYS A 171 -23.39 1.43 -11.33
CA LYS A 171 -22.29 0.50 -11.05
C LYS A 171 -21.40 0.37 -12.28
N TYR A 172 -20.09 0.43 -12.07
CA TYR A 172 -19.11 0.42 -13.16
C TYR A 172 -17.88 -0.38 -12.78
N TYR A 173 -17.38 -1.16 -13.73
CA TYR A 173 -16.17 -1.94 -13.58
C TYR A 173 -15.19 -1.66 -14.71
N TRP A 174 -13.91 -1.47 -14.39
CA TRP A 174 -12.84 -1.44 -15.39
C TRP A 174 -11.52 -1.92 -14.80
N GLU A 175 -10.58 -2.20 -15.69
CA GLU A 175 -9.27 -2.74 -15.35
C GLU A 175 -8.16 -1.85 -15.91
N VAL A 176 -7.01 -1.88 -15.25
CA VAL A 176 -5.80 -1.26 -15.75
C VAL A 176 -4.59 -2.18 -15.57
N HIS A 177 -3.66 -2.09 -16.51
CA HIS A 177 -2.38 -2.77 -16.43
C HIS A 177 -1.38 -1.92 -15.65
N VAL A 178 -0.73 -2.51 -14.64
CA VAL A 178 0.22 -1.83 -13.74
C VAL A 178 1.56 -2.58 -13.61
N GLY A 179 1.75 -3.67 -14.37
CA GLY A 179 2.87 -4.60 -14.20
C GLY A 179 4.26 -3.99 -14.44
N ASP A 180 4.34 -2.99 -15.32
CA ASP A 180 5.60 -2.36 -15.75
C ASP A 180 5.95 -1.08 -14.96
N SER A 181 5.06 -0.62 -14.08
CA SER A 181 5.23 0.63 -13.32
C SER A 181 5.92 0.39 -11.98
N TRP A 182 6.87 1.27 -11.61
CA TRP A 182 7.52 1.20 -10.29
C TRP A 182 6.59 1.65 -9.18
N ASN A 183 6.07 2.88 -9.30
CA ASN A 183 5.08 3.43 -8.38
C ASN A 183 3.85 3.84 -9.18
N TRP A 184 2.66 3.61 -8.64
CA TRP A 184 1.44 4.00 -9.30
C TRP A 184 0.31 4.28 -8.33
N VAL A 185 -0.67 5.07 -8.77
CA VAL A 185 -1.94 5.31 -8.11
C VAL A 185 -3.04 5.13 -9.14
N PHE A 186 -4.09 4.42 -8.76
CA PHE A 186 -5.23 4.09 -9.61
C PHE A 186 -6.52 4.27 -8.83
N GLY A 187 -7.51 4.92 -9.43
CA GLY A 187 -8.78 5.12 -8.73
C GLY A 187 -9.78 6.00 -9.45
N VAL A 188 -10.58 6.68 -8.65
CA VAL A 188 -11.52 7.71 -9.08
C VAL A 188 -11.40 8.96 -8.23
N CYS A 189 -11.64 10.12 -8.85
CA CYS A 189 -11.84 11.36 -8.11
C CYS A 189 -12.90 12.27 -8.74
N ASN A 190 -13.38 13.24 -7.99
CA ASN A 190 -14.27 14.28 -8.50
C ASN A 190 -13.50 15.38 -9.25
N THR A 191 -14.25 16.34 -9.82
CA THR A 191 -13.69 17.48 -10.56
C THR A 191 -12.79 18.36 -9.69
N TYR A 192 -13.12 18.55 -8.41
CA TYR A 192 -12.29 19.34 -7.49
C TYR A 192 -10.86 18.80 -7.42
N TRP A 193 -10.69 17.48 -7.25
CA TRP A 193 -9.36 16.87 -7.20
C TRP A 193 -8.59 16.92 -8.53
N LYS A 194 -9.30 17.01 -9.65
CA LYS A 194 -8.68 17.26 -10.97
C LYS A 194 -8.14 18.68 -11.07
N GLU A 195 -8.83 19.65 -10.48
CA GLU A 195 -8.54 21.09 -10.58
C GLU A 195 -7.74 21.65 -9.39
N LYS A 196 -7.53 20.86 -8.33
CA LYS A 196 -6.93 21.26 -7.04
C LYS A 196 -5.56 21.96 -7.11
N ASN A 197 -4.88 21.93 -8.26
CA ASN A 197 -3.69 22.74 -8.49
C ASN A 197 -3.99 24.25 -8.72
N GLN A 198 -5.26 24.69 -8.72
CA GLN A 198 -5.66 26.08 -9.03
C GLN A 198 -6.43 26.81 -7.92
N ILE A 199 -6.93 26.14 -6.87
CA ILE A 199 -7.80 26.78 -5.86
C ILE A 199 -7.40 26.36 -4.44
N GLU A 200 -7.33 27.35 -3.55
CA GLU A 200 -6.98 27.22 -2.13
C GLU A 200 -7.87 26.22 -1.36
N LYS A 201 -7.25 25.63 -0.34
CA LYS A 201 -7.82 24.64 0.58
C LYS A 201 -9.18 25.08 1.10
N THR A 202 -10.21 24.32 0.74
CA THR A 202 -11.47 24.30 1.49
C THR A 202 -11.69 22.87 1.99
N ASP A 203 -12.15 22.77 3.24
CA ASP A 203 -12.39 21.53 3.97
C ASP A 203 -13.27 20.54 3.19
N GLY A 204 -12.81 19.28 3.18
CA GLY A 204 -13.50 18.13 2.60
C GLY A 204 -12.55 17.22 1.80
N GLU A 205 -12.07 16.13 2.42
CA GLU A 205 -11.34 15.06 1.71
C GLU A 205 -12.29 14.14 0.89
N GLU A 206 -13.49 14.61 0.56
CA GLU A 206 -14.52 13.82 -0.11
C GLU A 206 -14.26 13.66 -1.60
N GLY A 207 -14.74 12.57 -2.20
CA GLY A 207 -14.64 12.38 -3.65
C GLY A 207 -13.25 11.95 -4.15
N LEU A 208 -12.37 11.39 -3.31
CA LEU A 208 -11.07 10.82 -3.72
C LEU A 208 -10.87 9.39 -3.21
N PHE A 209 -10.91 8.43 -4.14
CA PHE A 209 -10.84 7.01 -3.81
C PHE A 209 -9.79 6.33 -4.67
N LEU A 210 -8.59 6.19 -4.09
CA LEU A 210 -7.41 5.71 -4.79
C LEU A 210 -6.83 4.47 -4.11
N LEU A 211 -6.22 3.62 -4.92
CA LEU A 211 -5.27 2.59 -4.51
C LEU A 211 -3.90 2.95 -5.10
N GLY A 212 -2.89 3.10 -4.25
CA GLY A 212 -1.49 3.30 -4.64
C GLY A 212 -0.64 2.06 -4.40
N CYS A 213 0.38 1.82 -5.22
CA CYS A 213 1.50 0.93 -4.94
C CYS A 213 2.79 1.75 -4.92
N VAL A 214 3.59 1.56 -3.87
CA VAL A 214 4.99 1.99 -3.81
C VAL A 214 5.85 0.74 -3.78
N LYS A 215 6.75 0.59 -4.76
CA LYS A 215 7.65 -0.55 -4.88
C LYS A 215 9.03 -0.20 -4.35
N ASN A 216 9.60 -1.10 -3.54
CA ASN A 216 11.03 -1.17 -3.26
C ASN A 216 11.61 -2.46 -3.87
N ASP A 217 12.92 -2.68 -3.75
CA ASP A 217 13.61 -3.79 -4.43
C ASP A 217 13.06 -5.19 -4.07
N ILE A 218 12.32 -5.31 -2.96
CA ILE A 218 11.90 -6.59 -2.37
C ILE A 218 10.37 -6.68 -2.22
N GLN A 219 9.64 -5.57 -2.11
CA GLN A 219 8.23 -5.50 -1.70
C GLN A 219 7.44 -4.39 -2.42
N CYS A 220 6.13 -4.58 -2.60
CA CYS A 220 5.19 -3.49 -2.94
C CYS A 220 4.33 -3.20 -1.69
N HIS A 221 4.21 -1.92 -1.36
CA HIS A 221 3.32 -1.44 -0.32
C HIS A 221 2.12 -0.80 -0.98
N LEU A 222 0.94 -1.32 -0.67
CA LEU A 222 -0.32 -0.82 -1.20
C LEU A 222 -0.97 0.16 -0.21
N PHE A 223 -1.56 1.24 -0.69
CA PHE A 223 -2.19 2.27 0.14
C PHE A 223 -3.55 2.67 -0.41
N THR A 224 -4.51 2.94 0.46
CA THR A 224 -5.80 3.54 0.08
C THR A 224 -5.85 4.99 0.53
N THR A 225 -6.66 5.88 -0.07
CA THR A 225 -6.73 7.30 0.35
C THR A 225 -7.86 7.66 1.29
N SER A 226 -8.89 6.81 1.41
CA SER A 226 -10.05 7.10 2.25
C SER A 226 -10.45 5.84 3.03
N PRO A 227 -9.92 5.62 4.25
CA PRO A 227 -8.84 6.37 4.89
C PRO A 227 -7.45 6.04 4.29
N LEU A 228 -6.46 6.89 4.61
CA LEU A 228 -5.06 6.60 4.32
C LEU A 228 -4.60 5.35 5.10
N MET A 229 -4.55 4.19 4.44
CA MET A 229 -4.24 2.91 5.09
C MET A 229 -3.29 2.05 4.27
N LEU A 230 -2.21 1.62 4.91
CA LEU A 230 -1.28 0.62 4.38
C LEU A 230 -1.96 -0.75 4.33
N GLN A 231 -1.83 -1.41 3.18
CA GLN A 231 -2.38 -2.73 2.89
C GLN A 231 -1.23 -3.74 2.83
N TYR A 232 -1.40 -4.84 3.56
CA TYR A 232 -0.41 -5.92 3.66
C TYR A 232 -0.81 -7.06 2.73
N ILE A 233 -0.72 -6.85 1.41
CA ILE A 233 -1.15 -7.82 0.39
C ILE A 233 0.09 -8.18 -0.45
N PRO A 234 0.20 -9.42 -0.98
CA PRO A 234 1.29 -9.76 -1.89
C PRO A 234 1.39 -8.82 -3.09
N ARG A 235 2.57 -8.84 -3.71
CA ARG A 235 2.84 -8.08 -4.94
C ARG A 235 1.78 -8.40 -6.01
N LEU A 236 1.10 -7.35 -6.47
CA LEU A 236 0.18 -7.42 -7.61
C LEU A 236 0.98 -7.75 -8.87
N THR A 237 0.48 -8.74 -9.63
CA THR A 237 1.27 -9.34 -10.71
C THR A 237 1.14 -8.62 -12.04
N SER A 238 -0.05 -8.10 -12.39
CA SER A 238 -0.18 -7.34 -13.65
C SER A 238 -1.40 -6.43 -13.75
N ARG A 239 -2.59 -6.88 -13.34
CA ARG A 239 -3.85 -6.16 -13.58
C ARG A 239 -4.62 -5.92 -12.31
N VAL A 240 -5.10 -4.69 -12.18
CA VAL A 240 -5.95 -4.25 -11.07
C VAL A 240 -7.29 -3.80 -11.64
N GLY A 241 -8.36 -4.33 -11.06
CA GLY A 241 -9.72 -3.92 -11.36
C GLY A 241 -10.25 -2.93 -10.32
N LEU A 242 -11.08 -2.00 -10.76
CA LEU A 242 -11.85 -1.11 -9.90
C LEU A 242 -13.33 -1.30 -10.19
N PHE A 243 -14.10 -1.53 -9.13
CA PHE A 243 -15.56 -1.58 -9.13
C PHE A 243 -16.12 -0.42 -8.31
N LEU A 244 -16.82 0.49 -9.00
CA LEU A 244 -17.48 1.65 -8.42
C LEU A 244 -18.96 1.32 -8.26
N ASP A 245 -19.48 1.40 -7.03
CA ASP A 245 -20.88 1.15 -6.71
C ASP A 245 -21.48 2.33 -5.97
N TYR A 246 -22.23 3.18 -6.69
CA TYR A 246 -22.90 4.35 -6.12
C TYR A 246 -24.00 3.99 -5.12
N GLU A 247 -24.71 2.89 -5.36
CA GLU A 247 -25.83 2.45 -4.52
C GLU A 247 -25.32 1.97 -3.15
N ALA A 248 -24.26 1.16 -3.17
CA ALA A 248 -23.63 0.64 -1.96
C ALA A 248 -22.67 1.64 -1.31
N LYS A 249 -22.37 2.78 -1.95
CA LYS A 249 -21.34 3.75 -1.54
C LYS A 249 -19.96 3.09 -1.34
N THR A 250 -19.53 2.26 -2.30
CA THR A 250 -18.26 1.54 -2.19
C THR A 250 -17.39 1.67 -3.44
N VAL A 251 -16.08 1.67 -3.24
CA VAL A 251 -15.07 1.46 -4.29
C VAL A 251 -14.26 0.23 -3.94
N SER A 252 -14.35 -0.81 -4.76
CA SER A 252 -13.65 -2.09 -4.54
C SER A 252 -12.53 -2.26 -5.56
N PHE A 253 -11.35 -2.62 -5.07
CA PHE A 253 -10.18 -2.95 -5.86
C PHE A 253 -9.96 -4.46 -5.84
N VAL A 254 -9.67 -5.05 -7.00
CA VAL A 254 -9.48 -6.50 -7.17
C VAL A 254 -8.20 -6.83 -7.90
N ASP A 255 -7.57 -7.94 -7.50
CA ASP A 255 -6.50 -8.55 -8.26
C ASP A 255 -7.17 -9.42 -9.32
N VAL A 256 -7.09 -8.97 -10.56
CA VAL A 256 -7.75 -9.62 -11.70
C VAL A 256 -7.14 -11.00 -11.95
N ASN A 257 -5.83 -11.12 -11.76
CA ASN A 257 -5.11 -12.37 -12.00
C ASN A 257 -5.45 -13.43 -10.95
N GLN A 258 -5.61 -13.02 -9.70
CA GLN A 258 -5.95 -13.92 -8.59
C GLN A 258 -7.46 -14.06 -8.35
N SER A 259 -8.29 -13.29 -9.07
CA SER A 259 -9.74 -13.23 -8.83
C SER A 259 -10.07 -12.98 -7.35
N SER A 260 -9.32 -12.09 -6.70
CA SER A 260 -9.38 -11.86 -5.26
C SER A 260 -9.60 -10.38 -4.93
N LEU A 261 -10.25 -10.12 -3.79
CA LEU A 261 -10.45 -8.76 -3.30
C LEU A 261 -9.13 -8.22 -2.73
N ILE A 262 -8.66 -7.09 -3.28
CA ILE A 262 -7.54 -6.33 -2.70
C ILE A 262 -8.07 -5.56 -1.51
N TYR A 263 -9.02 -4.65 -1.72
CA TYR A 263 -9.63 -3.86 -0.66
C TYR A 263 -10.93 -3.21 -1.14
N THR A 264 -11.87 -2.98 -0.22
CA THR A 264 -13.06 -2.17 -0.48
C THR A 264 -13.02 -0.95 0.43
N ILE A 265 -13.09 0.25 -0.16
CA ILE A 265 -13.34 1.49 0.57
C ILE A 265 -14.86 1.56 0.83
N PRO A 266 -15.30 1.44 2.10
CA PRO A 266 -16.71 1.50 2.44
C PRO A 266 -17.17 2.95 2.68
N ASN A 267 -18.48 3.18 2.73
CA ASN A 267 -19.09 4.44 3.15
C ASN A 267 -18.53 5.67 2.43
N CYS A 268 -18.28 5.53 1.13
CA CYS A 268 -17.70 6.58 0.33
C CYS A 268 -18.63 7.81 0.30
N SER A 269 -18.14 8.96 0.78
CA SER A 269 -18.73 10.27 0.49
C SER A 269 -18.47 10.63 -0.97
N PHE A 270 -19.30 10.08 -1.86
CA PHE A 270 -19.23 10.44 -3.27
C PHE A 270 -19.67 11.88 -3.48
N SER A 271 -18.85 12.64 -4.19
CA SER A 271 -19.15 13.97 -4.72
C SER A 271 -19.14 13.84 -6.25
N PRO A 272 -20.26 13.43 -6.88
CA PRO A 272 -20.29 13.24 -8.32
C PRO A 272 -20.14 14.56 -9.09
N PRO A 273 -19.68 14.54 -10.35
CA PRO A 273 -19.28 13.34 -11.10
C PRO A 273 -17.89 12.84 -10.70
N LEU A 274 -17.74 11.52 -10.60
CA LEU A 274 -16.43 10.87 -10.44
C LEU A 274 -15.84 10.54 -11.81
N ARG A 275 -14.52 10.63 -11.90
CA ARG A 275 -13.73 10.37 -13.11
C ARG A 275 -12.62 9.37 -12.81
N PRO A 276 -12.29 8.46 -13.74
CA PRO A 276 -11.10 7.62 -13.65
C PRO A 276 -9.82 8.45 -13.61
N ILE A 277 -8.89 8.01 -12.76
CA ILE A 277 -7.54 8.58 -12.67
C ILE A 277 -6.52 7.45 -12.56
N ILE A 278 -5.40 7.60 -13.27
CA ILE A 278 -4.18 6.84 -13.04
C ILE A 278 -2.97 7.77 -13.02
N CYS A 279 -2.04 7.52 -12.12
CA CYS A 279 -0.73 8.15 -12.12
C CYS A 279 0.33 7.06 -12.02
N CYS A 280 1.36 7.10 -12.86
CA CYS A 280 2.46 6.15 -12.85
C CYS A 280 3.80 6.89 -12.90
N ILE A 281 4.78 6.35 -12.17
CA ILE A 281 6.18 6.77 -12.22
C ILE A 281 6.94 5.64 -12.93
N HIS A 282 7.52 5.98 -14.07
CA HIS A 282 8.45 5.13 -14.80
C HIS A 282 9.88 5.68 -14.63
N PHE A 283 10.82 4.78 -14.38
CA PHE A 283 12.25 5.06 -14.33
C PHE A 283 12.91 4.63 -15.63
#